data_AF-A0A940MVG3-F1
#
_entry.id   AF-A0A940MVG3-F1
#
_cell.length_a   1.000
_cell.length_b   1.000
_cell.length_c   1.000
_cell.angle_alpha   90.00
_cell.angle_beta   90.00
_cell.angle_gamma   90.00
#
_symmetry.space_group_name_H-M   'P 1'
#
loop_
_entity.id
_entity.type
_entity.pdbx_description
1 polymer ?
#
loop_
_entity_poly.entity_id
_entity_poly.type
_entity_poly.pdbx_seq_one_letter_code
_entity_poly.pdbx_strand_id
1 'polypeptide(L)'
;MLVSCLLAGCAGGGATPPDPAARQALARFDGLYQGQQIPSVVGGNCRTQSRTVWFRVRDGDVELRSSRRRHSAVQRPIMAGRVRPDGEIALNRDGSDRFAAGQIVGNRLTVTEVPPAVGALASGTTCLYRYEAERQQGDDEAE
;
A
#
# COMPACT_ATOMS: atom_id res chain seq x y z
N MET A 1 -53.45 16.64 -6.99
CA MET A 1 -53.66 15.33 -7.65
C MET A 1 -53.41 15.52 -9.13
N LEU A 2 -52.55 14.81 -9.86
CA LEU A 2 -51.86 13.52 -9.71
C LEU A 2 -50.34 13.75 -9.97
N VAL A 3 -49.38 13.27 -9.16
CA VAL A 3 -48.82 11.90 -9.07
C VAL A 3 -48.53 11.25 -10.44
N SER A 4 -47.25 11.23 -10.80
CA SER A 4 -46.67 10.23 -11.70
C SER A 4 -45.32 9.82 -11.15
N CYS A 5 -45.35 8.82 -10.26
CA CYS A 5 -44.23 7.92 -10.00
C CYS A 5 -44.44 6.69 -10.87
N LEU A 6 -43.53 6.38 -11.79
CA LEU A 6 -43.29 5.04 -12.37
C LEU A 6 -42.06 5.19 -13.30
N LEU A 7 -40.86 4.88 -12.81
CA LEU A 7 -40.20 3.56 -12.84
C LEU A 7 -39.27 3.40 -14.05
N ALA A 8 -37.98 3.71 -13.84
CA ALA A 8 -36.86 3.04 -14.52
C ALA A 8 -35.53 3.32 -13.80
N GLY A 9 -34.99 2.30 -13.13
CA GLY A 9 -33.54 2.06 -13.12
C GLY A 9 -32.66 2.81 -12.13
N CYS A 10 -32.84 2.59 -10.82
CA CYS A 10 -31.70 2.58 -9.90
C CYS A 10 -31.02 1.21 -10.01
N ALA A 11 -30.15 1.01 -11.00
CA ALA A 11 -29.34 -0.21 -11.11
C ALA A 11 -28.06 0.06 -11.88
N GLY A 12 -26.93 -0.24 -11.24
CA GLY A 12 -25.61 -0.23 -11.86
C GLY A 12 -24.81 1.01 -11.51
N GLY A 13 -24.18 0.98 -10.33
CA GLY A 13 -23.00 1.78 -10.06
C GLY A 13 -21.91 1.41 -11.05
N GLY A 14 -21.99 1.99 -12.25
CA GLY A 14 -20.84 2.09 -13.13
C GLY A 14 -19.85 2.93 -12.37
N ALA A 15 -18.79 2.29 -11.87
CA ALA A 15 -17.64 2.99 -11.33
C ALA A 15 -17.26 4.04 -12.38
N THR A 16 -17.60 5.31 -12.11
CA THR A 16 -17.22 6.40 -12.97
C THR A 16 -15.71 6.26 -13.11
N PRO A 17 -15.19 6.10 -14.34
CA PRO A 17 -13.76 5.94 -14.51
C PRO A 17 -13.11 7.11 -13.77
N PRO A 18 -12.08 6.85 -12.94
CA PRO A 18 -11.53 7.87 -12.07
C PRO A 18 -11.22 9.08 -12.93
N ASP A 19 -11.68 10.24 -12.45
CA ASP A 19 -11.49 11.55 -13.07
C ASP A 19 -10.07 11.61 -13.66
N PRO A 20 -9.89 11.97 -14.94
CA PRO A 20 -8.56 12.09 -15.53
C PRO A 20 -7.59 12.90 -14.66
N ALA A 21 -8.08 13.92 -13.93
CA ALA A 21 -7.28 14.65 -12.96
C ALA A 21 -6.82 13.79 -11.77
N ALA A 22 -7.70 12.95 -11.22
CA ALA A 22 -7.35 12.00 -10.16
C ALA A 22 -6.35 10.94 -10.65
N ARG A 23 -6.51 10.46 -11.88
CA ARG A 23 -5.60 9.48 -12.47
C ARG A 23 -4.22 10.08 -12.72
N GLN A 24 -4.15 11.31 -13.21
CA GLN A 24 -2.91 12.05 -13.40
C GLN A 24 -2.21 12.36 -12.07
N ALA A 25 -2.98 12.71 -11.03
CA ALA A 25 -2.46 12.91 -9.68
C ALA A 25 -1.88 11.63 -9.06
N LEU A 26 -2.38 10.45 -9.44
CA LEU A 26 -1.86 9.16 -8.99
C LEU A 26 -0.64 8.71 -9.81
N ALA A 27 -0.64 8.94 -11.12
CA ALA A 27 0.44 8.55 -12.03
C ALA A 27 1.81 9.11 -11.61
N ARG A 28 1.85 10.28 -10.96
CA ARG A 28 3.08 10.86 -10.42
C ARG A 28 3.76 9.97 -9.38
N PHE A 29 3.03 9.05 -8.74
CA PHE A 29 3.54 8.13 -7.72
C PHE A 29 3.96 6.77 -8.28
N ASP A 30 3.59 6.46 -9.53
CA ASP A 30 3.84 5.16 -10.14
C ASP A 30 5.32 4.85 -10.26
N GLY A 31 5.72 3.64 -9.91
CA GLY A 31 7.11 3.23 -9.98
C GLY A 31 7.46 2.08 -9.04
N LEU A 32 8.75 1.75 -9.04
CA LEU A 32 9.32 0.77 -8.14
C LEU A 32 10.17 1.51 -7.10
N TYR A 33 9.90 1.24 -5.83
CA TYR A 33 10.66 1.79 -4.71
C TYR A 33 11.42 0.66 -4.03
N GLN A 34 12.71 0.84 -3.82
CA GLN A 34 13.54 -0.08 -3.06
C GLN A 34 13.79 0.49 -1.68
N GLY A 35 13.66 -0.35 -0.66
CA GLY A 35 13.79 0.12 0.70
C GLY A 35 14.18 -0.94 1.70
N GLN A 36 14.05 -0.57 2.97
CA GLN A 36 14.32 -1.41 4.12
C GLN A 36 13.05 -1.54 4.96
N GLN A 37 12.79 -2.75 5.44
CA GLN A 37 11.95 -2.99 6.59
C GLN A 37 12.81 -2.89 7.84
N ILE A 38 12.50 -1.95 8.71
CA ILE A 38 13.22 -1.59 9.92
C ILE A 38 12.36 -1.98 11.12
N PRO A 39 12.87 -2.78 12.08
CA PRO A 39 12.13 -3.09 13.31
C PRO A 39 11.89 -1.84 14.16
N SER A 40 10.65 -1.63 14.60
CA SER A 40 10.23 -0.49 15.44
C SER A 40 9.84 -0.89 16.86
N VAL A 41 9.13 -2.01 17.02
CA VAL A 41 8.82 -2.62 18.32
C VAL A 41 9.23 -4.08 18.27
N VAL A 42 10.07 -4.46 19.24
CA VAL A 42 10.71 -5.77 19.30
C VAL A 42 10.15 -6.53 20.49
N GLY A 43 9.06 -7.27 20.28
CA GLY A 43 8.73 -8.40 21.14
C GLY A 43 9.82 -9.48 21.07
N GLY A 44 9.87 -10.41 22.03
CA GLY A 44 10.98 -11.39 22.15
C GLY A 44 11.23 -12.26 20.91
N ASN A 45 10.21 -12.46 20.05
CA ASN A 45 10.29 -13.26 18.82
C ASN A 45 10.38 -12.39 17.55
N CYS A 46 10.62 -11.09 17.67
CA CYS A 46 10.65 -10.20 16.53
C CYS A 46 11.98 -10.27 15.79
N ARG A 47 11.90 -10.14 14.46
CA ARG A 47 13.10 -10.02 13.66
C ARG A 47 13.79 -8.70 14.02
N THR A 48 15.06 -8.80 14.40
CA THR A 48 15.90 -7.66 14.80
C THR A 48 16.72 -7.10 13.65
N GLN A 49 16.86 -7.85 12.55
CA GLN A 49 17.61 -7.41 11.37
C GLN A 49 16.69 -6.76 10.35
N SER A 50 17.16 -5.64 9.81
CA SER A 50 16.53 -4.98 8.67
C SER A 50 16.62 -5.86 7.42
N ARG A 51 15.62 -5.78 6.55
CA ARG A 51 15.61 -6.51 5.27
C ARG A 51 15.22 -5.62 4.11
N THR A 52 15.83 -5.88 2.96
CA THR A 52 15.42 -5.23 1.71
C THR A 52 13.99 -5.60 1.37
N VAL A 53 13.20 -4.58 1.03
CA VAL A 53 11.83 -4.70 0.56
C VAL A 53 11.63 -3.85 -0.68
N TRP A 54 10.55 -4.13 -1.39
CA TRP A 54 10.20 -3.47 -2.63
C TRP A 54 8.74 -3.02 -2.57
N PHE A 55 8.48 -1.77 -2.93
CA PHE A 55 7.13 -1.29 -3.16
C PHE A 55 6.90 -1.09 -4.64
N ARG A 56 5.84 -1.68 -5.18
CA ARG A 56 5.37 -1.41 -6.54
C ARG A 56 4.14 -0.53 -6.43
N VAL A 57 4.20 0.67 -7.01
CA VAL A 57 3.05 1.58 -7.12
C VAL A 57 2.63 1.66 -8.57
N ARG A 58 1.34 1.45 -8.84
CA ARG A 58 0.76 1.55 -10.19
C ARG A 58 -0.71 1.93 -10.12
N ASP A 59 -1.12 2.98 -10.80
CA ASP A 59 -2.53 3.40 -10.92
C ASP A 59 -3.21 3.59 -9.54
N GLY A 60 -2.41 3.98 -8.53
CA GLY A 60 -2.83 4.13 -7.14
C GLY A 60 -2.92 2.83 -6.33
N ASP A 61 -2.63 1.67 -6.91
CA ASP A 61 -2.38 0.44 -6.16
C ASP A 61 -0.94 0.39 -5.67
N VAL A 62 -0.73 -0.12 -4.45
CA VAL A 62 0.60 -0.32 -3.88
C VAL A 62 0.75 -1.72 -3.31
N GLU A 63 1.84 -2.39 -3.68
CA GLU A 63 2.22 -3.72 -3.19
C GLU A 63 3.55 -3.64 -2.45
N LEU A 64 3.60 -4.10 -1.20
CA LEU A 64 4.84 -4.38 -0.48
C LEU A 64 5.29 -5.82 -0.75
N ARG A 65 6.54 -6.01 -1.15
CA ARG A 65 7.10 -7.32 -1.57
C ARG A 65 8.48 -7.55 -0.96
N SER A 66 8.84 -8.81 -0.76
CA SER A 66 10.18 -9.24 -0.33
C SER A 66 11.19 -9.35 -1.46
N SER A 67 10.79 -9.16 -2.72
CA SER A 67 11.63 -9.36 -3.90
C SER A 67 11.29 -8.36 -5.01
N ARG A 68 12.31 -8.00 -5.80
CA ARG A 68 12.23 -7.10 -6.97
C ARG A 68 11.46 -7.72 -8.14
N ARG A 69 11.33 -9.06 -8.21
CA ARG A 69 10.85 -9.77 -9.41
C ARG A 69 9.49 -9.24 -9.87
N ARG A 70 9.49 -8.41 -10.91
CA ARG A 70 8.31 -7.74 -11.51
C ARG A 70 7.20 -8.72 -11.92
N HIS A 71 7.58 -9.96 -12.25
CA HIS A 71 6.73 -11.02 -12.79
C HIS A 71 6.50 -12.21 -11.85
N SER A 72 6.84 -12.11 -10.56
CA SER A 72 6.46 -13.17 -9.62
C SER A 72 4.97 -13.06 -9.29
N ALA A 73 4.09 -13.26 -10.28
CA ALA A 73 2.66 -13.42 -10.07
C ALA A 73 2.36 -14.60 -9.11
N VAL A 74 3.34 -15.50 -8.93
CA VAL A 74 3.29 -16.63 -8.01
C VAL A 74 3.44 -16.20 -6.54
N GLN A 75 4.22 -15.15 -6.25
CA GLN A 75 4.44 -14.72 -4.87
C GLN A 75 3.50 -13.57 -4.50
N ARG A 76 2.52 -13.89 -3.64
CA ARG A 76 1.62 -12.91 -3.04
C ARG A 76 2.39 -11.77 -2.36
N PRO A 77 1.91 -10.52 -2.49
CA PRO A 77 2.49 -9.40 -1.76
C PRO A 77 2.41 -9.64 -0.24
N ILE A 78 3.35 -9.05 0.51
CA ILE A 78 3.36 -9.09 1.98
C ILE A 78 2.17 -8.30 2.54
N MET A 79 1.91 -7.15 1.91
CA MET A 79 0.78 -6.25 2.12
C MET A 79 0.44 -5.59 0.79
N ALA A 80 -0.83 -5.28 0.59
CA ALA A 80 -1.31 -4.52 -0.56
C ALA A 80 -2.26 -3.43 -0.09
N GLY A 81 -2.47 -2.42 -0.91
CA GLY A 81 -3.39 -1.34 -0.58
C GLY A 81 -3.35 -0.22 -1.60
N ARG A 82 -3.59 1.00 -1.13
CA ARG A 82 -3.88 2.16 -2.00
C ARG A 82 -3.02 3.36 -1.65
N VAL A 83 -2.65 4.09 -2.69
CA VAL A 83 -2.09 5.45 -2.64
C VAL A 83 -3.21 6.43 -2.97
N ARG A 84 -3.34 7.49 -2.18
CA ARG A 84 -4.28 8.58 -2.43
C ARG A 84 -3.63 9.69 -3.27
N PRO A 85 -4.40 10.59 -3.90
CA PRO A 85 -3.85 11.66 -4.74
C PRO A 85 -2.87 12.61 -4.02
N ASP A 86 -2.96 12.74 -2.70
CA ASP A 86 -2.06 13.51 -1.83
C ASP A 86 -0.78 12.74 -1.42
N GLY A 87 -0.65 11.48 -1.84
CA GLY A 87 0.48 10.61 -1.53
C GLY A 87 0.31 9.80 -0.25
N GLU A 88 -0.82 9.89 0.46
CA GLU A 88 -1.09 9.01 1.61
C GLU A 88 -1.15 7.54 1.17
N ILE A 89 -0.57 6.65 1.98
CA ILE A 89 -0.56 5.21 1.77
C ILE A 89 -1.33 4.52 2.88
N ALA A 90 -2.20 3.59 2.49
CA ALA A 90 -2.82 2.63 3.39
C ALA A 90 -2.56 1.22 2.85
N LEU A 91 -1.99 0.35 3.68
CA LEU A 91 -1.65 -1.04 3.38
C LEU A 91 -2.34 -1.99 4.36
N ASN A 92 -2.81 -3.11 3.85
CA ASN A 92 -3.34 -4.21 4.64
C ASN A 92 -2.69 -5.52 4.19
N ARG A 93 -2.45 -6.43 5.13
CA ARG A 93 -2.15 -7.83 4.79
C ARG A 93 -3.47 -8.59 4.69
N ASP A 94 -3.74 -9.12 3.51
CA ASP A 94 -4.90 -9.98 3.23
C ASP A 94 -5.13 -11.00 4.34
N GLY A 95 -6.34 -10.98 4.92
CA GLY A 95 -6.76 -11.91 5.96
C GLY A 95 -6.15 -11.69 7.34
N SER A 96 -5.60 -10.51 7.65
CA SER A 96 -5.09 -10.17 8.98
C SER A 96 -5.44 -8.75 9.40
N ASP A 97 -5.39 -8.48 10.71
CA ASP A 97 -5.56 -7.13 11.27
C ASP A 97 -4.30 -6.26 11.17
N ARG A 98 -3.29 -6.70 10.38
CA ARG A 98 -2.03 -5.96 10.23
C ARG A 98 -2.19 -4.89 9.18
N PHE A 99 -2.31 -3.66 9.66
CA PHE A 99 -2.40 -2.45 8.87
C PHE A 99 -1.08 -1.68 8.91
N ALA A 100 -0.77 -0.95 7.84
CA ALA A 100 0.34 -0.01 7.82
C ALA A 100 -0.07 1.25 7.06
N ALA A 101 0.37 2.41 7.54
CA ALA A 101 0.06 3.69 6.93
C ALA A 101 1.28 4.57 6.79
N GLY A 102 1.24 5.50 5.84
CA GLY A 102 2.31 6.45 5.64
C GLY A 102 2.09 7.33 4.43
N GLN A 103 3.19 7.72 3.77
CA GLN A 103 3.16 8.73 2.72
C GLN A 103 4.28 8.55 1.69
N ILE A 104 4.02 9.03 0.47
CA ILE A 104 5.02 9.28 -0.57
C ILE A 104 5.24 10.80 -0.67
N VAL A 105 6.46 11.24 -0.42
CA VAL A 105 6.88 12.65 -0.58
C VAL A 105 8.05 12.69 -1.55
N GLY A 106 7.82 13.28 -2.73
CA GLY A 106 8.79 13.24 -3.83
C GLY A 106 9.11 11.79 -4.23
N ASN A 107 10.38 11.40 -4.06
CA ASN A 107 10.86 10.05 -4.37
C ASN A 107 10.90 9.11 -3.16
N ARG A 108 10.53 9.57 -1.96
CA ARG A 108 10.64 8.78 -0.74
C ARG A 108 9.26 8.26 -0.32
N LEU A 109 9.20 6.97 -0.05
CA LEU A 109 8.05 6.27 0.50
C LEU A 109 8.38 5.86 1.94
N THR A 110 7.53 6.26 2.88
CA THR A 110 7.64 5.87 4.28
C THR A 110 6.33 5.30 4.76
N VAL A 111 6.34 4.13 5.40
CA VAL A 111 5.14 3.47 5.93
C VAL A 111 5.46 2.87 7.29
N THR A 112 4.54 2.93 8.24
CA THR A 112 4.69 2.30 9.57
C THR A 112 3.52 1.38 9.85
N GLU A 113 3.81 0.17 10.35
CA GLU A 113 2.76 -0.73 10.83
C GLU A 113 2.03 -0.10 12.02
N VAL A 114 0.70 -0.07 11.95
CA VAL A 114 -0.15 0.44 13.01
C VAL A 114 -0.44 -0.71 13.97
N PRO A 115 -0.28 -0.49 15.28
CA PRO A 115 -0.63 -1.52 16.24
C PRO A 115 -2.13 -1.83 16.18
N PRO A 116 -2.52 -3.10 16.38
CA PRO A 116 -3.93 -3.43 16.58
C PRO A 116 -4.50 -2.65 17.77
N ALA A 117 -5.81 -2.38 17.75
CA ALA A 117 -6.50 -1.62 18.79
C ALA A 117 -6.17 -2.12 20.21
N VAL A 118 -6.20 -1.20 21.17
CA VAL A 118 -5.68 -1.33 22.54
C VAL A 118 -6.18 -2.63 23.19
N GLY A 119 -5.28 -3.60 23.34
CA GLY A 119 -5.58 -4.94 23.86
C GLY A 119 -4.62 -6.03 23.38
N ALA A 120 -4.17 -5.97 22.13
CA ALA A 120 -3.25 -6.97 21.55
C ALA A 120 -1.75 -6.67 21.79
N LEU A 121 -1.40 -5.41 22.10
CA LEU A 121 -0.03 -4.98 22.44
C LEU A 121 0.48 -5.60 23.76
N ALA A 122 -0.41 -5.95 24.69
CA ALA A 122 -0.06 -6.47 26.02
C ALA A 122 0.59 -7.87 26.00
N SER A 123 0.55 -8.58 24.86
CA SER A 123 1.03 -9.95 24.74
C SER A 123 2.54 -10.07 24.49
N GLY A 124 3.28 -8.97 24.25
CA GLY A 124 4.73 -9.01 23.98
C GLY A 124 5.12 -9.76 22.69
N THR A 125 4.15 -10.14 21.85
CA THR A 125 4.36 -10.89 20.59
C THR A 125 4.21 -10.04 19.33
N THR A 126 3.77 -8.79 19.46
CA THR A 126 3.51 -7.92 18.31
C THR A 126 4.81 -7.30 17.83
N CYS A 127 5.27 -7.72 16.65
CA CYS A 127 6.34 -7.04 15.93
C CYS A 127 5.74 -5.90 15.14
N LEU A 128 6.31 -4.70 15.28
CA LEU A 128 5.98 -3.56 14.43
C LEU A 128 7.20 -3.17 13.63
N TYR A 129 6.98 -2.84 12.37
CA TYR A 129 8.03 -2.41 11.46
C TYR A 129 7.71 -1.03 10.87
N ARG A 130 8.77 -0.25 10.63
CA ARG A 130 8.76 0.89 9.73
C ARG A 130 9.39 0.47 8.41
N TYR A 131 8.92 1.06 7.33
CA TYR A 131 9.44 0.87 6.00
C TYR A 131 9.87 2.21 5.44
N GLU A 132 11.05 2.24 4.86
CA GLU A 132 11.60 3.40 4.18
C GLU A 132 12.15 2.96 2.84
N ALA A 133 11.68 3.56 1.76
CA ALA A 133 12.06 3.21 0.41
C ALA A 133 12.23 4.45 -0.46
N GLU A 134 13.08 4.35 -1.46
CA GLU A 134 13.31 5.39 -2.46
C GLU A 134 12.95 4.86 -3.85
N ARG A 135 12.34 5.73 -4.65
CA ARG A 135 12.02 5.46 -6.04
C ARG A 135 13.30 5.16 -6.78
N GLN A 136 13.33 4.01 -7.44
CA GLN A 136 14.38 3.69 -8.38
C GLN A 136 14.25 4.65 -9.57
N GLN A 137 15.28 5.46 -9.81
CA GLN A 137 15.42 6.15 -11.10
C GLN A 137 15.60 5.07 -12.16
N GLY A 138 14.98 5.24 -13.32
CA GLY A 138 14.95 4.20 -14.34
C GLY A 138 16.36 3.76 -14.73
N ASP A 139 16.68 2.50 -14.48
CA ASP A 139 17.32 1.70 -15.51
C ASP A 139 16.16 1.26 -16.42
N ASP A 140 15.84 2.08 -17.43
CA ASP A 140 15.71 1.48 -18.76
C ASP A 140 17.12 0.97 -19.10
N GLU A 141 17.22 -0.22 -19.72
CA GLU A 141 18.46 -0.96 -20.08
C GLU A 141 18.89 -2.07 -19.10
N ALA A 142 18.28 -3.25 -19.26
CA ALA A 142 18.97 -4.47 -19.74
C ALA A 142 18.01 -5.67 -19.67
N GLU A 143 17.75 -6.25 -20.84
CA GLU A 143 17.25 -7.60 -21.17
C GLU A 143 16.60 -8.50 -20.08
#